data_AF-L0GLC4-F1
#
_entry.id   AF-L0GLC4-F1
#
_cell.length_a   1.000
_cell.length_b   1.000
_cell.length_c   1.000
_cell.angle_alpha   90.00
_cell.angle_beta   90.00
_cell.angle_gamma   90.00
#
_symmetry.space_group_name_H-M   'P 1'
#
loop_
_entity.id
_entity.type
_entity.pdbx_description
1 polymer ?
#
loop_
_entity_poly.entity_id
_entity_poly.type
_entity_poly.pdbx_seq_one_letter_code
_entity_poly.pdbx_strand_id
1 'polypeptide(L)'
;MINHVWGLFTHPGQEWTEIRGEEETVSHMYLTHVLLLAAIPAVSAYIGATQVGWSIGGGEPVKLTQASCMQLAILSYFAMLAGVAVMGGFIHWMARTYDANPTLTQCIVFAAYTATPLFIGGLAGLYPHLWLGMLVGTAAVCYTAYLLYVGLPKFMNIPEDEGFMFSSSVLAVGLVVLVAIIALSVITWGMGIGPVYVR
;
A
#
# COMPACT_ATOMS: atom_id res chain seq x y z
N MET A 1 7.65 18.45 -5.23
CA MET A 1 8.12 17.13 -4.73
C MET A 1 7.56 16.74 -3.35
N ILE A 2 7.87 17.39 -2.22
CA ILE A 2 7.09 17.19 -0.96
C ILE A 2 5.69 17.83 -1.07
N ASN A 3 5.57 18.92 -1.84
CA ASN A 3 4.31 19.60 -2.09
C ASN A 3 3.27 18.75 -2.84
N HIS A 4 3.67 17.81 -3.70
CA HIS A 4 2.71 16.94 -4.40
C HIS A 4 2.15 15.84 -3.50
N VAL A 5 2.92 15.32 -2.54
CA VAL A 5 2.37 14.40 -1.53
C VAL A 5 1.37 15.16 -0.65
N TRP A 6 1.73 16.36 -0.19
CA TRP A 6 0.84 17.24 0.58
C TRP A 6 -0.38 17.71 -0.23
N GLY A 7 -0.19 17.96 -1.53
CA GLY A 7 -1.21 18.31 -2.50
C GLY A 7 -2.13 17.13 -2.81
N LEU A 8 -1.64 15.89 -2.82
CA LEU A 8 -2.48 14.70 -2.93
C LEU A 8 -3.42 14.57 -1.72
N PHE A 9 -2.93 14.95 -0.54
CA PHE A 9 -3.70 14.94 0.70
C PHE A 9 -4.67 16.13 0.84
N THR A 10 -4.42 17.25 0.16
CA THR A 10 -5.23 18.50 0.29
C THR A 10 -6.09 18.82 -0.94
N HIS A 11 -5.58 18.59 -2.15
CA HIS A 11 -6.22 18.85 -3.44
C HIS A 11 -5.89 17.75 -4.47
N PRO A 12 -6.29 16.49 -4.23
CA PRO A 12 -5.89 15.35 -5.06
C PRO A 12 -6.21 15.52 -6.55
N GLY A 13 -7.32 16.20 -6.88
CA GLY A 13 -7.75 16.34 -8.28
C GLY A 13 -6.90 17.27 -9.15
N GLN A 14 -6.42 18.38 -8.60
CA GLN A 14 -5.57 19.31 -9.35
C GLN A 14 -4.18 18.72 -9.51
N GLU A 15 -3.69 18.06 -8.47
CA GLU A 15 -2.38 17.43 -8.46
C GLU A 15 -2.24 16.27 -9.44
N TRP A 16 -3.27 15.43 -9.58
CA TRP A 16 -3.25 14.38 -10.59
C TRP A 16 -3.21 14.92 -12.02
N THR A 17 -3.73 16.12 -12.25
CA THR A 17 -3.70 16.77 -13.58
C THR A 17 -2.31 17.35 -13.88
N GLU A 18 -1.63 17.89 -12.87
CA GLU A 18 -0.24 18.36 -12.98
C GLU A 18 0.75 17.18 -13.12
N ILE A 19 0.58 16.11 -12.32
CA ILE A 19 1.40 14.89 -12.38
C ILE A 19 1.30 14.23 -13.76
N ARG A 20 0.12 14.17 -14.37
CA ARG A 20 -0.07 13.63 -15.73
C ARG A 20 0.73 14.40 -16.79
N GLY A 21 0.95 15.70 -16.59
CA GLY A 21 1.76 16.54 -17.49
C GLY A 21 3.27 16.37 -17.31
N GLU A 22 3.74 16.04 -16.10
CA GLU A 22 5.18 15.89 -15.79
C GLU A 22 5.70 14.44 -15.92
N GLU A 23 4.80 13.45 -15.90
CA GLU A 23 5.15 12.01 -15.85
C GLU A 23 5.86 11.45 -17.10
N GLU A 24 5.81 12.10 -18.27
CA GLU A 24 6.56 11.63 -19.46
C GLU A 24 8.09 11.61 -19.22
N THR A 25 8.60 12.37 -18.23
CA THR A 25 10.05 12.55 -18.04
C THR A 25 10.60 12.00 -16.71
N VAL A 26 9.75 11.74 -15.71
CA VAL A 26 10.19 11.58 -14.29
C VAL A 26 9.86 10.21 -13.68
N SER A 27 9.32 9.28 -14.46
CA SER A 27 8.86 7.94 -14.01
C SER A 27 9.87 7.14 -13.15
N HIS A 28 11.18 7.24 -13.44
CA HIS A 28 12.23 6.58 -12.66
C HIS A 28 12.40 7.17 -11.24
N MET A 29 12.21 8.47 -11.07
CA MET A 29 12.35 9.12 -9.76
C MET A 29 11.18 8.76 -8.86
N TYR A 30 9.99 8.58 -9.43
CA TYR A 30 8.79 8.12 -8.72
C TYR A 30 8.92 6.67 -8.22
N LEU A 31 9.41 5.75 -9.05
CA LEU A 31 9.65 4.37 -8.63
C LEU A 31 10.58 4.28 -7.42
N THR A 32 11.63 5.11 -7.38
CA THR A 32 12.54 5.20 -6.23
C THR A 32 11.82 5.65 -4.95
N HIS A 33 10.87 6.58 -5.08
CA HIS A 33 10.06 7.03 -3.94
C HIS A 33 9.13 5.93 -3.41
N VAL A 34 8.51 5.15 -4.31
CA VAL A 34 7.67 4.00 -3.93
C VAL A 34 8.46 2.97 -3.14
N LEU A 35 9.69 2.67 -3.57
CA LEU A 35 10.58 1.75 -2.87
C LEU A 35 10.90 2.21 -1.43
N LEU A 36 11.05 3.52 -1.22
CA LEU A 36 11.29 4.11 0.10
C LEU A 36 10.02 4.10 0.97
N LEU A 37 8.87 4.45 0.39
CA LEU A 37 7.57 4.45 1.08
C LEU A 37 7.19 3.05 1.57
N ALA A 38 7.39 2.02 0.75
CA ALA A 38 7.13 0.64 1.13
C ALA A 38 8.08 0.13 2.23
N ALA A 39 9.24 0.76 2.43
CA ALA A 39 10.17 0.37 3.50
C ALA A 39 9.67 0.80 4.88
N ILE A 40 8.88 1.88 4.96
CA ILE A 40 8.30 2.42 6.21
C ILE A 40 7.51 1.35 6.99
N PRO A 41 6.48 0.69 6.41
CA PRO A 41 5.72 -0.34 7.12
C PRO A 41 6.58 -1.53 7.51
N ALA A 42 7.52 -1.97 6.66
CA ALA A 42 8.39 -3.11 6.95
C ALA A 42 9.32 -2.84 8.15
N VAL A 43 9.96 -1.67 8.19
CA VAL A 43 10.83 -1.26 9.30
C VAL A 43 10.01 -1.01 10.57
N SER A 44 8.84 -0.39 10.44
CA SER A 44 7.95 -0.13 11.57
C SER A 44 7.48 -1.42 12.23
N ALA A 45 7.05 -2.40 11.42
CA ALA A 45 6.67 -3.72 11.89
C ALA A 45 7.84 -4.46 12.53
N TYR A 46 9.05 -4.36 11.97
CA TYR A 46 10.25 -4.98 12.55
C TYR A 46 10.56 -4.42 13.95
N ILE A 47 10.53 -3.09 14.10
CA ILE A 47 10.81 -2.43 15.38
C ILE A 47 9.71 -2.76 16.41
N GLY A 48 8.44 -2.68 16.02
CA GLY A 48 7.33 -3.00 16.93
C GLY A 48 7.34 -4.45 17.39
N ALA A 49 7.64 -5.38 16.48
CA ALA A 49 7.70 -6.81 16.78
C ALA A 49 8.91 -7.24 17.64
N THR A 50 10.07 -6.57 17.47
CA THR A 50 11.31 -6.95 18.17
C THR A 50 11.55 -6.16 19.46
N GLN A 51 11.28 -4.84 19.46
CA GLN A 51 11.64 -3.97 20.57
C GLN A 51 10.48 -3.76 21.53
N VAL A 52 9.29 -3.46 21.01
CA VAL A 52 8.10 -3.19 21.84
C VAL A 52 7.46 -4.49 22.28
N GLY A 53 7.15 -5.38 21.35
CA GLY A 53 6.42 -6.63 21.60
C GLY A 53 4.93 -6.38 21.86
N TRP A 54 4.11 -7.40 21.62
CA TRP A 54 2.66 -7.30 21.83
C TRP A 54 2.29 -7.91 23.19
N SER A 55 1.39 -7.25 23.94
CA SER A 55 0.75 -7.82 25.14
C SER A 55 -0.76 -7.92 24.95
N ILE A 56 -1.34 -9.10 25.23
CA ILE A 56 -2.79 -9.30 25.31
C ILE A 56 -3.15 -9.34 26.80
N GLY A 57 -3.99 -8.41 27.26
CA GLY A 57 -4.53 -8.45 28.62
C GLY A 57 -3.55 -8.06 29.74
N GLY A 58 -2.48 -7.33 29.44
CA GLY A 58 -1.56 -6.77 30.46
C GLY A 58 -0.45 -7.72 30.94
N GLY A 59 -0.25 -8.85 30.26
CA GLY A 59 0.89 -9.74 30.49
C GLY A 59 2.22 -9.20 29.93
N GLU A 60 3.32 -9.93 30.12
CA GLU A 60 4.61 -9.54 29.56
C GLU A 60 4.57 -9.47 28.02
N PRO A 61 5.22 -8.46 27.41
CA PRO A 61 5.21 -8.29 25.97
C PRO A 61 5.93 -9.46 25.28
N VAL A 62 5.20 -10.15 24.40
CA VAL A 62 5.73 -11.22 23.56
C VAL A 62 6.50 -10.58 22.40
N LYS A 63 7.79 -10.86 22.34
CA LYS A 63 8.70 -10.33 21.31
C LYS A 63 9.11 -11.42 20.34
N LEU A 64 9.40 -11.04 19.10
CA LEU A 64 10.01 -11.92 18.11
C LEU A 64 11.53 -11.85 18.16
N THR A 65 12.18 -12.97 17.87
CA THR A 65 13.63 -13.01 17.64
C THR A 65 13.99 -12.12 16.45
N GLN A 66 15.11 -11.41 16.54
CA GLN A 66 15.55 -10.48 15.50
C GLN A 66 15.75 -11.18 14.15
N ALA A 67 16.28 -12.40 14.14
CA ALA A 67 16.51 -13.16 12.91
C ALA A 67 15.21 -13.51 12.17
N SER A 68 14.21 -14.05 12.88
CA SER A 68 12.89 -14.36 12.30
C SER A 68 12.17 -13.09 11.84
N CYS A 69 12.23 -12.02 12.65
CA CYS A 69 11.59 -10.77 12.32
C CYS A 69 12.21 -10.11 11.09
N MET A 70 13.54 -10.19 10.91
CA MET A 70 14.23 -9.66 9.74
C MET A 70 13.76 -10.38 8.46
N GLN A 71 13.69 -11.72 8.49
CA GLN A 71 13.22 -12.50 7.36
C GLN A 71 11.77 -12.15 6.99
N LEU A 72 10.89 -12.01 7.99
CA LEU A 72 9.50 -11.61 7.80
C LEU A 72 9.35 -10.18 7.26
N ALA A 73 10.18 -9.25 7.73
CA ALA A 73 10.17 -7.86 7.25
C ALA A 73 10.65 -7.75 5.79
N ILE A 74 11.66 -8.52 5.40
CA ILE A 74 12.12 -8.58 4.00
C ILE A 74 11.04 -9.19 3.09
N LEU A 75 10.43 -10.30 3.52
CA LEU A 75 9.36 -10.94 2.75
C LEU A 75 8.14 -10.03 2.60
N SER A 76 7.73 -9.35 3.67
CA SER A 76 6.60 -8.42 3.61
C SER A 76 6.89 -7.22 2.71
N TYR A 77 8.13 -6.70 2.74
CA TYR A 77 8.57 -5.64 1.83
C TYR A 77 8.42 -6.04 0.36
N PHE A 78 8.94 -7.20 -0.03
CA PHE A 78 8.79 -7.68 -1.40
C PHE A 78 7.34 -7.99 -1.77
N ALA A 79 6.54 -8.53 -0.84
CA ALA A 79 5.13 -8.78 -1.05
C ALA A 79 4.34 -7.47 -1.30
N MET A 80 4.65 -6.40 -0.58
CA MET A 80 4.04 -5.08 -0.80
C MET A 80 4.40 -4.51 -2.19
N LEU A 81 5.67 -4.58 -2.58
CA LEU A 81 6.11 -4.12 -3.90
C LEU A 81 5.46 -4.94 -5.03
N ALA A 82 5.39 -6.27 -4.87
CA ALA A 82 4.70 -7.14 -5.80
C ALA A 82 3.20 -6.80 -5.88
N GLY A 83 2.56 -6.53 -4.74
CA GLY A 83 1.16 -6.11 -4.68
C GLY A 83 0.90 -4.82 -5.48
N VAL A 84 1.75 -3.80 -5.32
CA VAL A 84 1.65 -2.54 -6.09
C VAL A 84 1.85 -2.78 -7.58
N ALA A 85 2.85 -3.58 -7.96
CA ALA A 85 3.12 -3.90 -9.36
C ALA A 85 1.95 -4.66 -10.02
N VAL A 86 1.38 -5.64 -9.30
CA VAL A 86 0.19 -6.41 -9.74
C VAL A 86 -1.01 -5.48 -9.89
N MET A 87 -1.25 -4.59 -8.93
CA MET A 87 -2.33 -3.59 -9.00
C MET A 87 -2.16 -2.65 -10.20
N GLY A 88 -0.95 -2.12 -10.44
CA GLY A 88 -0.65 -1.31 -11.61
C GLY A 88 -0.90 -2.07 -12.92
N GLY A 89 -0.57 -3.36 -12.96
CA GLY A 89 -0.86 -4.24 -14.10
C GLY A 89 -2.37 -4.40 -14.36
N PHE A 90 -3.16 -4.64 -13.30
CA PHE A 90 -4.62 -4.72 -13.42
C PHE A 90 -5.24 -3.40 -13.86
N ILE A 91 -4.79 -2.27 -13.30
CA ILE A 91 -5.24 -0.93 -13.70
C ILE A 91 -4.94 -0.70 -15.19
N HIS A 92 -3.73 -1.00 -15.66
CA HIS A 92 -3.36 -0.88 -17.07
C HIS A 92 -4.20 -1.78 -17.97
N TRP A 93 -4.46 -3.01 -17.56
CA TRP A 93 -5.28 -3.96 -18.31
C TRP A 93 -6.75 -3.48 -18.41
N MET A 94 -7.32 -3.02 -17.30
CA MET A 94 -8.69 -2.53 -17.25
C MET A 94 -8.86 -1.21 -18.00
N ALA A 95 -7.86 -0.32 -17.98
CA ALA A 95 -7.91 0.97 -18.69
C ALA A 95 -8.23 0.82 -20.18
N ARG A 96 -7.77 -0.27 -20.81
CA ARG A 96 -8.07 -0.60 -22.23
C ARG A 96 -9.56 -0.80 -22.51
N THR A 97 -10.34 -1.13 -21.49
CA THR A 97 -11.80 -1.32 -21.60
C THR A 97 -12.55 0.01 -21.63
N TYR A 98 -11.93 1.07 -21.10
CA TYR A 98 -12.51 2.41 -20.95
C TYR A 98 -11.86 3.43 -21.91
N ASP A 99 -11.30 2.97 -23.04
CA ASP A 99 -10.61 3.79 -24.05
C ASP A 99 -9.45 4.67 -23.50
N ALA A 100 -8.97 4.37 -22.29
CA ALA A 100 -7.83 5.03 -21.69
C ALA A 100 -6.54 4.30 -22.08
N ASN A 101 -5.52 5.07 -22.50
CA ASN A 101 -4.22 4.54 -22.93
C ASN A 101 -3.05 4.96 -22.02
N PRO A 102 -3.09 4.68 -20.70
CA PRO A 102 -1.98 4.96 -19.80
C PRO A 102 -0.84 3.98 -20.04
N THR A 103 0.40 4.39 -19.78
CA THR A 103 1.54 3.46 -19.74
C THR A 103 1.47 2.58 -18.48
N LEU A 104 2.10 1.41 -18.51
CA LEU A 104 2.13 0.51 -17.36
C LEU A 104 2.83 1.15 -16.15
N THR A 105 3.89 1.94 -16.38
CA THR A 105 4.62 2.62 -15.32
C THR A 105 3.75 3.68 -14.62
N GLN A 106 2.97 4.44 -15.38
CA GLN A 106 1.99 5.39 -14.86
C GLN A 106 0.96 4.69 -13.96
N CYS A 107 0.46 3.52 -14.36
CA CYS A 107 -0.49 2.76 -13.55
C CYS A 107 0.14 2.23 -12.24
N ILE A 108 1.42 1.81 -12.26
CA ILE A 108 2.15 1.39 -11.05
C ILE A 108 2.37 2.57 -10.11
N VAL A 109 2.76 3.72 -10.64
CA VAL A 109 2.95 4.96 -9.87
C VAL A 109 1.62 5.38 -9.23
N PHE A 110 0.52 5.36 -9.99
CA PHE A 110 -0.81 5.60 -9.47
C PHE A 110 -1.21 4.63 -8.34
N ALA A 111 -0.99 3.33 -8.53
CA ALA A 111 -1.26 2.31 -7.51
C ALA A 111 -0.44 2.55 -6.23
N ALA A 112 0.82 2.96 -6.38
CA ALA A 112 1.68 3.27 -5.23
C ALA A 112 1.21 4.50 -4.47
N TYR A 113 0.81 5.56 -5.18
CA TYR A 113 0.31 6.79 -4.58
C TYR A 113 -1.00 6.58 -3.83
N THR A 114 -1.93 5.84 -4.42
CA THR A 114 -3.19 5.47 -3.76
C THR A 114 -2.96 4.58 -2.53
N ALA A 115 -1.91 3.75 -2.54
CA ALA A 115 -1.48 2.95 -1.39
C ALA A 115 -0.66 3.72 -0.33
N THR A 116 -0.27 4.97 -0.57
CA THR A 116 0.51 5.79 0.38
C THR A 116 -0.12 5.88 1.78
N PRO A 117 -1.44 6.10 1.94
CA PRO A 117 -2.09 6.11 3.25
C PRO A 117 -1.94 4.78 4.00
N LEU A 118 -1.96 3.65 3.28
CA LEU A 118 -1.70 2.33 3.87
C LEU A 118 -0.24 2.20 4.34
N PHE A 119 0.72 2.69 3.56
CA PHE A 119 2.13 2.69 3.96
C PHE A 119 2.40 3.56 5.19
N ILE A 120 1.82 4.77 5.22
CA ILE A 120 1.89 5.67 6.39
C ILE A 120 1.17 5.05 7.57
N GLY A 121 0.00 4.43 7.37
CA GLY A 121 -0.72 3.68 8.39
C GLY A 121 0.11 2.56 9.00
N GLY A 122 1.04 1.98 8.24
CA GLY A 122 2.02 1.01 8.72
C GLY A 122 2.96 1.52 9.82
N LEU A 123 3.11 2.83 10.01
CA LEU A 123 3.81 3.41 11.17
C LEU A 123 3.14 3.05 12.50
N ALA A 124 1.84 2.77 12.50
CA ALA A 124 1.14 2.19 13.65
C ALA A 124 1.79 0.88 14.13
N GLY A 125 2.47 0.17 13.23
CA GLY A 125 3.24 -1.04 13.56
C GLY A 125 4.38 -0.80 14.54
N LEU A 126 4.87 0.44 14.71
CA LEU A 126 5.88 0.78 15.74
C LEU A 126 5.38 0.51 17.16
N TYR A 127 4.09 0.72 17.39
CA TYR A 127 3.46 0.50 18.69
C TYR A 127 2.35 -0.54 18.54
N PRO A 128 2.65 -1.84 18.77
CA PRO A 128 1.73 -2.96 18.59
C PRO A 128 0.59 -2.94 19.63
N HIS A 129 -0.33 -2.00 19.44
CA HIS A 129 -1.53 -1.83 20.24
C HIS A 129 -2.75 -2.08 19.35
N LEU A 130 -3.57 -3.08 19.71
CA LEU A 130 -4.71 -3.55 18.92
C LEU A 130 -5.62 -2.40 18.48
N TRP A 131 -5.99 -1.51 19.39
CA TRP A 131 -6.90 -0.40 19.11
C TRP A 131 -6.29 0.64 18.18
N LEU A 132 -5.00 0.95 18.35
CA LEU A 132 -4.30 1.90 17.50
C LEU A 132 -4.20 1.34 16.07
N GLY A 133 -3.76 0.09 15.92
CA GLY A 133 -3.71 -0.59 14.64
C GLY A 133 -5.08 -0.69 13.95
N MET A 134 -6.13 -0.98 14.71
CA MET A 134 -7.50 -1.07 14.17
C MET A 134 -8.00 0.29 13.68
N LEU A 135 -7.84 1.37 14.46
CA LEU A 135 -8.28 2.71 14.08
C LEU A 135 -7.46 3.24 12.89
N VAL A 136 -6.14 3.17 12.96
CA VAL A 136 -5.25 3.67 11.89
C VAL A 136 -5.40 2.83 10.62
N GLY A 137 -5.48 1.50 10.74
CA GLY A 137 -5.69 0.61 9.61
C GLY A 137 -7.01 0.85 8.90
N THR A 138 -8.11 0.99 9.67
CA THR A 138 -9.43 1.31 9.09
C THR A 138 -9.42 2.67 8.42
N ALA A 139 -8.87 3.70 9.08
CA ALA A 139 -8.75 5.04 8.50
C ALA A 139 -7.92 5.04 7.22
N ALA A 140 -6.79 4.31 7.19
CA ALA A 140 -5.93 4.19 6.02
C ALA A 140 -6.64 3.50 4.85
N VAL A 141 -7.36 2.40 5.10
CA VAL A 141 -8.14 1.70 4.06
C VAL A 141 -9.25 2.59 3.51
N CYS A 142 -10.02 3.26 4.37
CA CYS A 142 -11.07 4.19 3.96
C CYS A 142 -10.50 5.33 3.11
N TYR A 143 -9.35 5.90 3.51
CA TYR A 143 -8.74 7.01 2.78
C TYR A 143 -8.11 6.56 1.46
N THR A 144 -7.49 5.37 1.40
CA THR A 144 -7.02 4.78 0.14
C THR A 144 -8.16 4.53 -0.83
N ALA A 145 -9.30 3.99 -0.36
CA ALA A 145 -10.47 3.82 -1.19
C ALA A 145 -10.98 5.17 -1.72
N TYR A 146 -11.08 6.19 -0.85
CA TYR A 146 -11.45 7.54 -1.25
C TYR A 146 -10.52 8.13 -2.32
N LEU A 147 -9.20 8.05 -2.12
CA LEU A 147 -8.21 8.52 -3.11
C LEU A 147 -8.35 7.79 -4.44
N LEU A 148 -8.66 6.50 -4.42
CA LEU A 148 -8.87 5.72 -5.64
C LEU A 148 -10.10 6.22 -6.40
N TYR A 149 -11.25 6.40 -5.75
CA TYR A 149 -12.47 6.91 -6.40
C TYR A 149 -12.33 8.33 -6.94
N VAL A 150 -11.59 9.20 -6.26
CA VAL A 150 -11.39 10.59 -6.68
C VAL A 150 -10.29 10.73 -7.72
N GLY A 151 -9.22 9.93 -7.60
CA GLY A 151 -8.02 10.04 -8.43
C GLY A 151 -8.14 9.30 -9.75
N LEU A 152 -8.73 8.09 -9.76
CA LEU A 152 -8.77 7.23 -10.93
C LEU A 152 -9.49 7.85 -12.15
N PRO A 153 -10.72 8.40 -12.04
CA PRO A 153 -11.37 9.05 -13.18
C PRO A 153 -10.57 10.21 -13.76
N LYS A 154 -9.96 11.02 -12.88
CA LYS A 154 -9.17 12.20 -13.28
C LYS A 154 -7.87 11.80 -13.96
N PHE A 155 -7.19 10.81 -13.42
CA PHE A 155 -5.96 10.26 -13.97
C PHE A 155 -6.18 9.61 -15.33
N MET A 156 -7.25 8.83 -15.47
CA MET A 156 -7.61 8.13 -16.71
C MET A 156 -8.34 9.02 -17.71
N ASN A 157 -8.78 10.22 -17.31
CA ASN A 157 -9.53 11.17 -18.13
C ASN A 157 -10.79 10.57 -18.75
N ILE A 158 -11.56 9.87 -17.92
CA ILE A 158 -12.82 9.22 -18.27
C ILE A 158 -13.98 9.96 -17.60
N PRO A 159 -15.19 9.92 -18.18
CA PRO A 159 -16.38 10.52 -17.58
C PRO A 159 -16.66 9.91 -16.19
N GLU A 160 -17.22 10.72 -15.27
CA GLU A 160 -17.40 10.32 -13.87
C GLU A 160 -18.25 9.05 -13.71
N ASP A 161 -19.25 8.85 -14.56
CA ASP A 161 -20.12 7.67 -14.56
C ASP A 161 -19.34 6.37 -14.82
N GLU A 162 -18.43 6.38 -15.80
CA GLU A 162 -17.55 5.24 -16.10
C GLU A 162 -16.44 5.09 -15.05
N GLY A 163 -15.95 6.23 -14.54
CA GLY A 163 -14.95 6.30 -13.49
C GLY A 163 -15.37 5.62 -12.19
N PHE A 164 -16.64 5.73 -11.81
CA PHE A 164 -17.17 5.03 -10.62
C PHE A 164 -17.14 3.51 -10.78
N MET A 165 -17.53 3.00 -11.95
CA MET A 165 -17.52 1.56 -12.26
C MET A 165 -16.10 1.01 -12.34
N PHE A 166 -15.19 1.76 -12.98
CA PHE A 166 -13.78 1.38 -13.06
C PHE A 166 -13.15 1.37 -11.66
N SER A 167 -13.34 2.43 -10.87
CA SER A 167 -12.82 2.52 -9.49
C SER A 167 -13.30 1.37 -8.61
N SER A 168 -14.60 1.05 -8.66
CA SER A 168 -15.18 -0.04 -7.88
C SER A 168 -14.57 -1.41 -8.26
N SER A 169 -14.31 -1.61 -9.55
CA SER A 169 -13.70 -2.84 -10.05
C SER A 169 -12.24 -2.96 -9.60
N VAL A 170 -11.47 -1.87 -9.68
CA VAL A 170 -10.08 -1.84 -9.17
C VAL A 170 -10.05 -2.07 -7.66
N LEU A 171 -10.99 -1.50 -6.91
CA LEU A 171 -11.10 -1.74 -5.47
C LEU A 171 -11.36 -3.22 -5.16
N ALA A 172 -12.28 -3.86 -5.91
CA ALA A 172 -12.57 -5.28 -5.75
C ALA A 172 -11.34 -6.16 -6.03
N VAL A 173 -10.59 -5.85 -7.11
CA VAL A 173 -9.32 -6.52 -7.41
C VAL A 173 -8.30 -6.29 -6.29
N GLY A 174 -8.19 -5.06 -5.78
CA GLY A 174 -7.32 -4.71 -4.66
C GLY A 174 -7.63 -5.52 -3.40
N LEU A 175 -8.91 -5.71 -3.09
CA LEU A 175 -9.33 -6.56 -1.98
C LEU A 175 -8.93 -8.02 -2.19
N VAL A 176 -9.11 -8.56 -3.40
CA VAL A 176 -8.71 -9.94 -3.74
C VAL A 176 -7.19 -10.10 -3.63
N VAL A 177 -6.40 -9.16 -4.15
CA VAL A 177 -4.94 -9.15 -4.05
C VAL A 177 -4.50 -9.08 -2.59
N LEU A 178 -5.13 -8.21 -1.79
CA LEU A 178 -4.85 -8.10 -0.35
C LEU A 178 -5.09 -9.44 0.36
N VAL A 179 -6.25 -10.06 0.15
CA VAL A 179 -6.60 -11.36 0.75
C VAL A 179 -5.64 -12.46 0.28
N ALA A 180 -5.26 -12.46 -1.00
CA ALA A 180 -4.29 -13.40 -1.54
C ALA A 180 -2.91 -13.25 -0.88
N ILE A 181 -2.42 -12.02 -0.67
CA ILE A 181 -1.16 -11.75 0.03
C ILE A 181 -1.23 -12.24 1.49
N ILE A 182 -2.34 -12.00 2.18
CA ILE A 182 -2.55 -12.50 3.55
C ILE A 182 -2.53 -14.03 3.57
N ALA A 183 -3.27 -14.68 2.68
CA ALA A 183 -3.31 -16.15 2.60
C ALA A 183 -1.93 -16.76 2.28
N LEU A 184 -1.20 -16.19 1.32
CA LEU A 184 0.16 -16.60 0.99
C LEU A 184 1.10 -16.44 2.19
N SER A 185 0.95 -15.36 2.95
CA SER A 185 1.71 -15.13 4.18
C SER A 185 1.46 -16.23 5.22
N VAL A 186 0.19 -16.60 5.44
CA VAL A 186 -0.18 -17.68 6.37
C VAL A 186 0.35 -19.04 5.92
N ILE A 187 0.26 -19.35 4.63
CA ILE A 187 0.83 -20.58 4.06
C ILE A 187 2.34 -20.62 4.27
N THR A 188 3.02 -19.50 4.01
CA THR A 188 4.48 -19.36 4.19
C THR A 188 4.88 -19.60 5.65
N TRP A 189 4.08 -19.13 6.61
CA TRP A 189 4.28 -19.43 8.02
C TRP A 189 4.10 -20.92 8.33
N GLY A 190 3.08 -21.55 7.76
CA GLY A 190 2.83 -23.00 7.88
C GLY A 190 3.93 -23.87 7.29
N MET A 191 4.68 -23.37 6.31
CA MET A 191 5.85 -24.05 5.71
C MET A 191 7.14 -23.93 6.53
N GLY A 192 7.09 -23.30 7.72
CA GLY A 192 8.23 -23.19 8.63
C GLY A 192 8.94 -21.84 8.63
N ILE A 193 8.49 -20.88 7.81
CA ILE A 193 8.96 -19.47 7.84
C ILE A 193 8.02 -18.65 8.74
N GLY A 194 7.79 -19.16 9.94
CA GLY A 194 6.89 -18.57 10.92
C GLY A 194 7.60 -17.62 11.90
N PRO A 195 6.82 -16.85 12.67
CA PRO A 195 7.35 -16.03 13.76
C PRO A 195 7.99 -16.90 14.85
N VAL A 196 9.28 -16.69 15.12
CA VAL A 196 9.99 -17.33 16.25
C VAL A 196 10.02 -16.37 17.42
N TYR A 197 9.34 -16.73 18.50
CA TYR A 197 9.20 -15.92 19.70
C TYR A 197 10.43 -16.03 20.61
N VAL A 198 10.78 -14.93 21.27
CA VAL A 198 11.73 -14.94 22.38
C VAL A 198 11.01 -15.57 23.57
N ARG A 199 11.57 -16.65 24.11
CA ARG A 199 11.08 -17.33 25.32
C ARG A 199 11.48 -16.58 26.58
#